data_AF-A0A348N4G4-F1
#
_entry.id   AF-A0A348N4G4-F1
#
_cell.length_a   1.000
_cell.length_b   1.000
_cell.length_c   1.000
_cell.angle_alpha   90.00
_cell.angle_beta   90.00
_cell.angle_gamma   90.00
#
_symmetry.space_group_name_H-M   'P 1'
#
loop_
_entity.id
_entity.type
_entity.pdbx_description
1 polymer ?
#
loop_
_entity_poly.entity_id
_entity_poly.type
_entity_poly.pdbx_seq_one_letter_code
_entity_poly.pdbx_strand_id
1 'polypeptide(L)'
;MRAFFRRFCNKKQVLAILIAVIMLGSLVAFVIPSKDSVAEDKYPIMGPSNVSVGQLMNYYNSVTTYPLYYAWAGTDAPTLDSFCQMYIDECNAEGVRVEVAFCQAMNETSYLRYTGRVPIEAKNFAGIGAVDSDPGAWAAFGSVREGIRAHVQHLKAYASTDNLNNWCVDPRFNLVSRGCAPYIEDLSGKWASSPTYGNDIRYNYMSKLGTFNGFTTMYQGVEYNAVYDPNYYLNSYADLRAAFANDGYALVAHFVNCGMNEGRQACPWFNVQTYKNNYLDLRNAFGTDLRSYYIHFVNCGAREGRSGLYSTGDNGKVTCFNGVNYSSVYDYDYYTSHNPDVKAAFGNDDVATLRHFVDCGMNEGRQANSNFNIWGYKNRYLDLRRAFGNNLSQYYRHYVSCGRAEGRDASYTDRVFNGEHEFFGIDFSLVYDFNYYQEKNPDIRAAFNNDDVATFCHFLLCGMREGRQASAGFNIHTYANNYPDLFAAFFLDLPAYYLHYINCGFREGRIAV
;
A
#
# COMPACT_ATOMS: atom_id res chain seq x y z
N MET A 1 25.70 10.65 51.70
CA MET A 1 26.52 10.00 52.75
C MET A 1 26.56 8.51 52.44
N ARG A 2 27.69 8.07 51.86
CA ARG A 2 28.30 6.73 51.90
C ARG A 2 27.43 5.47 51.85
N ALA A 3 27.64 4.73 50.76
CA ALA A 3 27.63 3.27 50.71
C ALA A 3 28.37 2.61 51.89
N PHE A 4 27.90 1.43 52.32
CA PHE A 4 28.64 0.32 52.96
C PHE A 4 27.60 -0.65 53.53
N PHE A 5 27.34 -1.83 52.98
CA PHE A 5 28.02 -3.13 53.19
C PHE A 5 26.96 -4.20 52.77
N ARG A 6 27.19 -5.40 52.24
CA ARG A 6 28.38 -6.22 51.96
C ARG A 6 27.93 -7.35 51.01
N ARG A 7 28.78 -7.62 50.04
CA ARG A 7 28.85 -8.80 49.16
C ARG A 7 29.40 -9.99 49.98
N PHE A 8 29.04 -11.24 49.67
CA PHE A 8 29.96 -12.34 49.27
C PHE A 8 29.42 -13.77 49.46
N CYS A 9 29.93 -14.61 48.55
CA CYS A 9 30.07 -16.09 48.55
C CYS A 9 28.84 -16.91 48.10
N ASN A 10 28.96 -17.90 47.22
CA ASN A 10 30.10 -18.82 47.11
C ASN A 10 30.25 -19.45 45.70
N LYS A 11 31.48 -19.44 45.18
CA LYS A 11 32.00 -20.38 44.16
C LYS A 11 33.02 -21.25 44.89
N LYS A 12 32.94 -22.57 44.74
CA LYS A 12 34.05 -23.53 44.46
C LYS A 12 33.80 -24.92 45.09
N GLN A 13 33.84 -25.94 44.25
CA GLN A 13 34.79 -27.07 44.30
C GLN A 13 34.73 -27.76 42.91
N VAL A 14 35.72 -27.62 42.00
CA VAL A 14 37.12 -28.11 41.98
C VAL A 14 37.21 -29.46 41.25
N LEU A 15 37.92 -29.48 40.10
CA LEU A 15 39.18 -30.22 39.82
C LEU A 15 39.49 -30.10 38.29
N ALA A 16 40.31 -29.15 37.81
CA ALA A 16 41.78 -29.16 37.69
C ALA A 16 42.25 -30.13 36.56
N ILE A 17 43.11 -29.80 35.57
CA ILE A 17 44.51 -29.32 35.67
C ILE A 17 45.12 -28.99 34.25
N LEU A 18 46.03 -28.00 34.22
CA LEU A 18 47.25 -27.77 33.36
C LEU A 18 47.27 -26.91 32.07
N ILE A 19 48.47 -26.37 31.86
CA ILE A 19 48.92 -25.11 31.22
C ILE A 19 49.89 -25.41 30.05
N ALA A 20 49.97 -24.45 29.11
CA ALA A 20 51.10 -24.05 28.23
C ALA A 20 51.39 -24.75 26.88
N VAL A 21 51.27 -23.92 25.83
CA VAL A 21 52.24 -23.59 24.73
C VAL A 21 53.13 -24.71 24.18
N ILE A 22 53.04 -24.95 22.86
CA ILE A 22 54.17 -25.00 21.90
C ILE A 22 53.62 -25.00 20.46
N MET A 23 54.11 -24.06 19.64
CA MET A 23 54.06 -24.09 18.19
C MET A 23 54.93 -25.24 17.68
N LEU A 24 54.43 -26.05 16.73
CA LEU A 24 55.24 -26.64 15.66
C LEU A 24 54.33 -27.21 14.59
N GLY A 25 54.42 -26.62 13.39
CA GLY A 25 53.87 -27.21 12.18
C GLY A 25 54.56 -28.54 11.88
N SER A 26 53.82 -29.47 11.29
CA SER A 26 54.38 -30.67 10.69
C SER A 26 53.52 -31.09 9.51
N LEU A 27 54.18 -31.06 8.35
CA LEU A 27 54.00 -31.87 7.15
C LEU A 27 52.58 -32.39 6.84
N VAL A 28 51.98 -31.81 5.80
CA VAL A 28 51.04 -32.52 4.96
C VAL A 28 51.83 -33.55 4.16
N ALA A 29 51.69 -34.83 4.50
CA ALA A 29 52.14 -35.93 3.65
C ALA A 29 51.27 -35.93 2.39
N PHE A 30 51.92 -35.71 1.25
CA PHE A 30 51.34 -35.83 -0.08
C PHE A 30 51.04 -37.31 -0.33
N VAL A 31 49.80 -37.73 -0.12
CA VAL A 31 49.32 -39.04 -0.59
C VAL A 31 49.15 -38.89 -2.10
N ILE A 32 50.06 -39.51 -2.86
CA ILE A 32 49.87 -39.77 -4.28
C ILE A 32 48.68 -40.72 -4.39
N PRO A 33 47.55 -40.36 -5.04
CA PRO A 33 46.49 -41.32 -5.29
C PRO A 33 47.04 -42.34 -6.29
N SER A 34 46.89 -43.62 -5.93
CA SER A 34 46.98 -44.73 -6.86
C SER A 34 46.10 -44.47 -8.07
N LYS A 35 46.57 -44.94 -9.22
CA LYS A 35 45.92 -44.86 -10.52
C LYS A 35 44.67 -45.76 -10.54
N ASP A 36 43.65 -45.37 -9.78
CA ASP A 36 42.32 -45.92 -9.88
C ASP A 36 41.61 -45.19 -11.04
N SER A 37 40.94 -45.97 -11.89
CA SER A 37 40.21 -45.52 -13.07
C SER A 37 39.37 -44.27 -12.77
N VAL A 38 39.64 -43.17 -13.48
CA VAL A 38 38.78 -41.98 -13.48
C VAL A 38 37.39 -42.41 -13.90
N ALA A 39 36.46 -42.53 -12.95
CA ALA A 39 35.05 -42.62 -13.26
C ALA A 39 34.68 -41.32 -13.99
N GLU A 40 34.15 -41.41 -15.20
CA GLU A 40 33.61 -40.25 -15.92
C GLU A 40 32.66 -39.48 -14.99
N ASP A 41 32.91 -38.17 -14.83
CA ASP A 41 32.07 -37.26 -14.06
C ASP A 41 30.71 -37.11 -14.77
N LYS A 42 29.80 -38.05 -14.54
CA LYS A 42 28.45 -38.09 -15.13
C LYS A 42 27.47 -37.19 -14.36
N TYR A 43 26.54 -36.54 -15.07
CA TYR A 43 25.60 -35.60 -14.45
C TYR A 43 24.32 -36.32 -14.01
N PRO A 44 23.98 -36.37 -12.71
CA PRO A 44 22.80 -37.09 -12.25
C PRO A 44 21.53 -36.39 -12.74
N ILE A 45 20.48 -37.15 -13.08
CA ILE A 45 19.17 -36.59 -13.46
C ILE A 45 18.36 -36.20 -12.22
N MET A 46 18.52 -36.95 -11.13
CA MET A 46 17.85 -36.69 -9.85
C MET A 46 18.71 -35.79 -8.95
N GLY A 47 18.06 -35.05 -8.05
CA GLY A 47 18.70 -34.25 -7.00
C GLY A 47 18.29 -32.78 -7.02
N PRO A 48 18.81 -31.97 -6.07
CA PRO A 48 18.45 -30.57 -5.95
C PRO A 48 19.02 -29.75 -7.11
N SER A 49 18.21 -28.79 -7.58
CA SER A 49 18.62 -27.76 -8.54
C SER A 49 18.70 -26.41 -7.85
N ASN A 50 19.63 -25.57 -8.30
CA ASN A 50 19.77 -24.18 -7.87
C ASN A 50 19.41 -23.18 -8.99
N VAL A 51 18.81 -23.65 -10.09
CA VAL A 51 18.46 -22.77 -11.21
C VAL A 51 17.18 -21.99 -10.90
N SER A 52 17.22 -20.66 -11.05
CA SER A 52 16.05 -19.81 -10.84
C SER A 52 15.24 -19.58 -12.12
N VAL A 53 13.99 -19.14 -11.98
CA VAL A 53 13.13 -18.72 -13.11
C VAL A 53 13.86 -17.70 -13.98
N GLY A 54 14.50 -16.70 -13.36
CA GLY A 54 15.25 -15.67 -14.06
C GLY A 54 16.37 -16.24 -14.93
N GLN A 55 17.10 -17.25 -14.45
CA GLN A 55 18.14 -17.92 -15.26
C GLN A 55 17.55 -18.64 -16.47
N LEU A 56 16.45 -19.40 -16.28
CA LEU A 56 15.77 -20.10 -17.37
C LEU A 56 15.26 -19.11 -18.43
N MET A 57 14.64 -18.01 -17.99
CA MET A 57 14.14 -16.95 -18.88
C MET A 57 15.26 -16.26 -19.66
N ASN A 58 16.33 -15.86 -18.97
CA ASN A 58 17.46 -15.17 -19.58
C ASN A 58 18.15 -16.07 -20.62
N TYR A 59 18.30 -17.36 -20.32
CA TYR A 59 18.83 -18.34 -21.27
C TYR A 59 17.91 -18.48 -22.49
N TYR A 60 16.61 -18.70 -22.28
CA TYR A 60 15.65 -18.86 -23.38
C TYR A 60 15.61 -17.62 -24.29
N ASN A 61 15.50 -16.42 -23.70
CA ASN A 61 15.44 -15.15 -24.42
C ASN A 61 16.74 -14.82 -25.18
N SER A 62 17.88 -15.42 -24.80
CA SER A 62 19.12 -15.28 -25.57
C SER A 62 19.09 -15.99 -26.92
N VAL A 63 18.17 -16.94 -27.10
CA VAL A 63 18.07 -17.78 -28.31
C VAL A 63 16.86 -17.38 -29.15
N THR A 64 15.70 -17.16 -28.53
CA THR A 64 14.46 -16.88 -29.26
C THR A 64 13.42 -16.14 -28.40
N THR A 65 12.26 -15.88 -28.98
CA THR A 65 11.11 -15.25 -28.30
C THR A 65 10.08 -16.31 -27.92
N TYR A 66 9.34 -16.07 -26.83
CA TYR A 66 8.35 -17.03 -26.36
C TYR A 66 7.19 -17.13 -27.38
N PRO A 67 6.75 -18.32 -27.79
CA PRO A 67 5.78 -18.46 -28.88
C PRO A 67 4.44 -17.79 -28.54
N LEU A 68 3.91 -17.01 -29.48
CA LEU A 68 2.58 -16.39 -29.34
C LEU A 68 1.47 -17.41 -29.13
N TYR A 69 1.67 -18.65 -29.58
CA TYR A 69 0.76 -19.77 -29.32
C TYR A 69 0.42 -19.90 -27.83
N TYR A 70 1.44 -19.83 -26.97
CA TYR A 70 1.24 -19.93 -25.53
C TYR A 70 0.67 -18.65 -24.94
N ALA A 71 1.02 -17.49 -25.49
CA ALA A 71 0.53 -16.19 -25.03
C ALA A 71 -0.99 -15.96 -25.23
N TRP A 72 -1.67 -16.84 -25.96
CA TRP A 72 -3.13 -16.80 -26.10
C TRP A 72 -3.83 -17.28 -24.82
N ALA A 73 -4.94 -16.63 -24.44
CA ALA A 73 -5.66 -16.85 -23.18
C ALA A 73 -6.24 -18.26 -22.95
N GLY A 74 -6.03 -19.19 -23.89
CA GLY A 74 -6.43 -20.59 -23.79
C GLY A 74 -5.36 -21.55 -23.25
N THR A 75 -4.13 -21.09 -23.00
CA THR A 75 -3.09 -21.93 -22.36
C THR A 75 -2.87 -21.55 -20.91
N ASP A 76 -2.44 -22.52 -20.09
CA ASP A 76 -2.11 -22.34 -18.68
C ASP A 76 -0.72 -21.71 -18.47
N ALA A 77 0.06 -21.47 -19.54
CA ALA A 77 1.39 -20.87 -19.49
C ALA A 77 1.51 -19.64 -20.43
N PRO A 78 0.74 -18.57 -20.19
CA PRO A 78 0.66 -17.41 -21.10
C PRO A 78 1.96 -16.62 -21.24
N THR A 79 2.91 -16.81 -20.33
CA THR A 79 4.16 -16.06 -20.29
C THR A 79 5.35 -17.00 -20.06
N LEU A 80 6.53 -16.61 -20.54
CA LEU A 80 7.75 -17.41 -20.36
C LEU A 80 8.08 -17.67 -18.89
N ASP A 81 7.83 -16.70 -18.00
CA ASP A 81 8.06 -16.88 -16.56
C ASP A 81 7.11 -17.92 -15.97
N SER A 82 5.83 -17.93 -16.36
CA SER A 82 4.88 -18.97 -15.94
C SER A 82 5.33 -20.36 -16.39
N PHE A 83 5.83 -20.49 -17.63
CA PHE A 83 6.37 -21.73 -18.17
C PHE A 83 7.61 -22.22 -17.40
N CYS A 84 8.57 -21.32 -17.17
CA CYS A 84 9.78 -21.61 -16.40
C CYS A 84 9.46 -22.01 -14.95
N GLN A 85 8.50 -21.33 -14.32
CA GLN A 85 8.03 -21.66 -12.97
C GLN A 85 7.39 -23.05 -12.91
N MET A 86 6.59 -23.44 -13.92
CA MET A 86 6.03 -24.79 -13.99
C MET A 86 7.11 -25.87 -14.03
N TYR A 87 8.19 -25.66 -14.79
CA TYR A 87 9.33 -26.58 -14.78
C TYR A 87 9.97 -26.71 -13.41
N ILE A 88 10.21 -25.59 -12.72
CA ILE A 88 10.75 -25.59 -11.35
C ILE A 88 9.83 -26.38 -10.40
N ASP A 89 8.53 -26.10 -10.43
CA ASP A 89 7.55 -26.74 -9.56
C ASP A 89 7.48 -28.26 -9.77
N GLU A 90 7.30 -28.71 -11.01
CA GLU A 90 7.13 -30.13 -11.33
C GLU A 90 8.43 -30.91 -11.08
N CYS A 91 9.59 -30.35 -11.45
CA CYS A 91 10.90 -30.95 -11.19
C CYS A 91 11.18 -31.09 -9.68
N ASN A 92 10.98 -30.02 -8.90
CA ASN A 92 11.17 -30.05 -7.46
C ASN A 92 10.23 -31.03 -6.77
N ALA A 93 8.97 -31.12 -7.24
CA ALA A 93 8.01 -32.07 -6.70
C ALA A 93 8.46 -33.52 -6.91
N GLU A 94 9.09 -33.86 -8.03
CA GLU A 94 9.54 -35.22 -8.33
C GLU A 94 11.00 -35.51 -7.95
N GLY A 95 11.77 -34.49 -7.59
CA GLY A 95 13.21 -34.58 -7.30
C GLY A 95 14.09 -34.69 -8.56
N VAL A 96 13.56 -34.30 -9.72
CA VAL A 96 14.31 -34.21 -10.99
C VAL A 96 15.00 -32.85 -11.05
N ARG A 97 16.23 -32.79 -11.57
CA ARG A 97 16.94 -31.53 -11.74
C ARG A 97 16.30 -30.67 -12.83
N VAL A 98 16.02 -29.41 -12.49
CA VAL A 98 15.35 -28.44 -13.37
C VAL A 98 16.13 -28.21 -14.67
N GLU A 99 17.44 -27.98 -14.56
CA GLU A 99 18.35 -27.77 -15.69
C GLU A 99 18.34 -28.93 -16.68
N VAL A 100 18.17 -30.18 -16.20
CA VAL A 100 18.11 -31.36 -17.06
C VAL A 100 16.83 -31.36 -17.87
N ALA A 101 15.67 -31.30 -17.20
CA ALA A 101 14.37 -31.35 -17.86
C ALA A 101 14.16 -30.14 -18.79
N PHE A 102 14.54 -28.94 -18.35
CA PHE A 102 14.38 -27.73 -19.16
C PHE A 102 15.28 -27.76 -20.41
N CYS A 103 16.57 -28.08 -20.27
CA CYS A 103 17.47 -28.16 -21.42
C CYS A 103 17.11 -29.31 -22.38
N GLN A 104 16.68 -30.46 -21.85
CA GLN A 104 16.13 -31.54 -22.67
C GLN A 104 14.93 -31.05 -23.47
N ALA A 105 13.99 -30.32 -22.85
CA ALA A 105 12.83 -29.77 -23.55
C ALA A 105 13.20 -28.82 -24.67
N MET A 106 14.20 -27.96 -24.46
CA MET A 106 14.69 -27.05 -25.50
C MET A 106 15.29 -27.82 -26.68
N ASN A 107 15.99 -28.93 -26.41
CA ASN A 107 16.50 -29.81 -27.44
C ASN A 107 15.37 -30.50 -28.23
N GLU A 108 14.43 -31.14 -27.53
CA GLU A 108 13.33 -31.90 -28.13
C GLU A 108 12.38 -31.04 -28.98
N THR A 109 12.13 -29.81 -28.53
CA THR A 109 11.16 -28.92 -29.16
C THR A 109 11.79 -27.86 -30.06
N SER A 110 13.12 -27.87 -30.22
CA SER A 110 13.87 -26.80 -30.89
C SER A 110 13.56 -25.41 -30.31
N TYR A 111 13.65 -25.28 -28.99
CA TYR A 111 13.28 -24.09 -28.21
C TYR A 111 11.81 -23.70 -28.41
N LEU A 112 10.90 -24.65 -28.17
CA LEU A 112 9.44 -24.48 -28.29
C LEU A 112 8.95 -24.08 -29.68
N ARG A 113 9.76 -24.26 -30.72
CA ARG A 113 9.38 -23.99 -32.12
C ARG A 113 8.75 -25.20 -32.82
N TYR A 114 8.92 -26.40 -32.27
CA TYR A 114 8.34 -27.66 -32.76
C TYR A 114 8.59 -27.89 -34.25
N THR A 115 9.86 -27.83 -34.67
CA THR A 115 10.28 -28.04 -36.06
C THR A 115 10.28 -29.51 -36.49
N GLY A 116 9.98 -30.43 -35.57
CA GLY A 116 9.93 -31.88 -35.77
C GLY A 116 8.52 -32.40 -36.06
N ARG A 117 8.31 -33.69 -35.79
CA ARG A 117 7.04 -34.39 -36.06
C ARG A 117 5.94 -34.08 -35.03
N VAL A 118 6.32 -33.80 -33.78
CA VAL A 118 5.38 -33.50 -32.70
C VAL A 118 4.93 -32.04 -32.85
N PRO A 119 3.63 -31.77 -32.97
CA PRO A 119 3.11 -30.41 -33.12
C PRO A 119 3.05 -29.66 -31.77
N ILE A 120 3.09 -28.33 -31.80
CA ILE A 120 3.06 -27.47 -30.59
C ILE A 120 1.79 -27.69 -29.76
N GLU A 121 0.67 -28.04 -30.41
CA GLU A 121 -0.62 -28.35 -29.82
C GLU A 121 -0.59 -29.58 -28.90
N ALA A 122 0.35 -30.50 -29.13
CA ALA A 122 0.49 -31.69 -28.31
C ALA A 122 1.02 -31.37 -26.90
N LYS A 123 1.66 -30.21 -26.70
CA LYS A 123 2.29 -29.80 -25.43
C LYS A 123 3.24 -30.87 -24.90
N ASN A 124 3.88 -31.59 -25.82
CA ASN A 124 4.77 -32.69 -25.52
C ASN A 124 6.22 -32.20 -25.62
N PHE A 125 6.81 -31.95 -24.46
CA PHE A 125 8.14 -31.34 -24.34
C PHE A 125 9.29 -32.37 -24.35
N ALA A 126 8.97 -33.66 -24.47
CA ALA A 126 9.92 -34.76 -24.32
C ALA A 126 9.91 -35.76 -25.48
N GLY A 127 9.12 -35.49 -26.52
CA GLY A 127 8.93 -36.43 -27.63
C GLY A 127 8.24 -37.74 -27.22
N ILE A 128 7.49 -37.75 -26.11
CA ILE A 128 6.91 -38.97 -25.55
C ILE A 128 6.00 -39.64 -26.57
N GLY A 129 6.30 -40.89 -26.92
CA GLY A 129 5.50 -41.67 -27.86
C GLY A 129 5.77 -41.41 -29.34
N ALA A 130 6.65 -40.46 -29.68
CA ALA A 130 7.10 -40.23 -31.06
C ALA A 130 8.21 -41.21 -31.43
N VAL A 131 7.83 -42.43 -31.83
CA VAL A 131 8.76 -43.53 -32.15
C VAL A 131 8.91 -43.73 -33.65
N ASP A 132 10.08 -44.14 -34.12
CA ASP A 132 10.34 -44.33 -35.57
C ASP A 132 9.52 -45.46 -36.21
N SER A 133 9.08 -46.42 -35.40
CA SER A 133 8.22 -47.54 -35.85
C SER A 133 6.79 -47.12 -36.15
N ASP A 134 6.34 -45.97 -35.64
CA ASP A 134 5.05 -45.38 -35.94
C ASP A 134 5.17 -43.85 -36.08
N PRO A 135 5.55 -43.35 -37.27
CA PRO A 135 5.83 -41.93 -37.50
C PRO A 135 4.64 -40.98 -37.26
N GLY A 136 3.41 -41.52 -37.11
CA GLY A 136 2.20 -40.76 -36.83
C GLY A 136 1.77 -40.74 -35.36
N ALA A 137 2.48 -41.44 -34.48
CA ALA A 137 2.15 -41.51 -33.06
C ALA A 137 2.90 -40.46 -32.23
N TRP A 138 2.20 -39.85 -31.27
CA TRP A 138 2.77 -39.05 -30.19
C TRP A 138 1.77 -38.97 -29.03
N ALA A 139 2.28 -38.78 -27.80
CA ALA A 139 1.44 -38.37 -26.69
C ALA A 139 1.07 -36.88 -26.83
N ALA A 140 -0.15 -36.53 -26.43
CA ALA A 140 -0.63 -35.16 -26.35
C ALA A 140 -1.27 -34.91 -24.97
N PHE A 141 -1.09 -33.70 -24.45
CA PHE A 141 -1.48 -33.36 -23.08
C PHE A 141 -2.50 -32.21 -23.05
N GLY A 142 -3.42 -32.26 -22.10
CA GLY A 142 -4.52 -31.31 -21.98
C GLY A 142 -4.05 -29.90 -21.62
N SER A 143 -2.93 -29.78 -20.90
CA SER A 143 -2.33 -28.50 -20.49
C SER A 143 -0.81 -28.50 -20.62
N VAL A 144 -0.20 -27.31 -20.59
CA VAL A 144 1.26 -27.15 -20.58
C VAL A 144 1.82 -27.76 -19.31
N ARG A 145 1.22 -27.51 -18.15
CA ARG A 145 1.63 -28.13 -16.89
C ARG A 145 1.55 -29.66 -16.94
N GLU A 146 0.51 -30.23 -17.55
CA GLU A 146 0.39 -31.68 -17.71
C GLU A 146 1.51 -32.25 -18.60
N GLY A 147 1.83 -31.59 -19.71
CA GLY A 147 2.94 -31.99 -20.58
C GLY A 147 4.31 -31.91 -19.91
N ILE A 148 4.54 -30.86 -19.10
CA ILE A 148 5.77 -30.72 -18.29
C ILE A 148 5.82 -31.85 -17.25
N ARG A 149 4.71 -32.13 -16.56
CA ARG A 149 4.63 -33.24 -15.61
C ARG A 149 4.93 -34.58 -16.26
N ALA A 150 4.38 -34.85 -17.44
CA ALA A 150 4.65 -36.07 -18.18
C ALA A 150 6.14 -36.24 -18.48
N HIS A 151 6.78 -35.17 -18.96
CA HIS A 151 8.22 -35.13 -19.21
C HIS A 151 9.01 -35.44 -17.93
N VAL A 152 8.74 -34.72 -16.83
CA VAL A 152 9.45 -34.91 -15.56
C VAL A 152 9.27 -36.34 -15.01
N GLN A 153 8.06 -36.89 -15.09
CA GLN A 153 7.79 -38.28 -14.71
C GLN A 153 8.54 -39.27 -15.59
N HIS A 154 8.63 -39.01 -16.90
CA HIS A 154 9.38 -39.87 -17.82
C HIS A 154 10.88 -39.86 -17.47
N LEU A 155 11.46 -38.69 -17.22
CA LEU A 155 12.85 -38.58 -16.73
C LEU A 155 13.06 -39.33 -15.40
N LYS A 156 12.12 -39.21 -14.45
CA LYS A 156 12.18 -39.95 -13.18
C LYS A 156 12.07 -41.46 -13.39
N ALA A 157 11.27 -41.93 -14.36
CA ALA A 157 11.19 -43.33 -14.71
C ALA A 157 12.56 -43.87 -15.15
N TYR A 158 13.26 -43.13 -16.02
CA TYR A 158 14.61 -43.48 -16.46
C TYR A 158 15.63 -43.42 -15.33
N ALA A 159 15.56 -42.41 -14.46
CA ALA A 159 16.62 -42.10 -13.51
C ALA A 159 16.49 -42.75 -12.13
N SER A 160 15.28 -43.11 -11.69
CA SER A 160 15.02 -43.61 -10.33
C SER A 160 13.96 -44.71 -10.29
N THR A 161 14.02 -45.52 -9.23
CA THR A 161 12.99 -46.49 -8.85
C THR A 161 12.00 -45.95 -7.81
N ASP A 162 12.23 -44.74 -7.26
CA ASP A 162 11.36 -44.10 -6.27
C ASP A 162 9.97 -43.81 -6.82
N ASN A 163 8.93 -43.95 -6.00
CA ASN A 163 7.57 -43.65 -6.44
C ASN A 163 7.40 -42.20 -6.92
N LEU A 164 6.47 -41.99 -7.85
CA LEU A 164 6.03 -40.64 -8.22
C LEU A 164 5.36 -39.98 -7.02
N ASN A 165 5.62 -38.68 -6.86
CA ASN A 165 4.99 -37.87 -5.82
C ASN A 165 3.65 -37.29 -6.29
N ASN A 166 3.52 -37.03 -7.58
CA ASN A 166 2.28 -36.64 -8.23
C ASN A 166 1.60 -37.83 -8.94
N TRP A 167 0.31 -37.67 -9.26
CA TRP A 167 -0.44 -38.64 -10.07
C TRP A 167 0.22 -38.80 -11.45
N CYS A 168 0.32 -40.05 -11.90
CA CYS A 168 0.99 -40.39 -13.16
C CYS A 168 0.18 -39.90 -14.37
N VAL A 169 0.81 -39.09 -15.22
CA VAL A 169 0.26 -38.58 -16.48
C VAL A 169 1.06 -39.05 -17.70
N ASP A 170 2.28 -39.54 -17.48
CA ASP A 170 3.10 -40.13 -18.53
C ASP A 170 2.49 -41.49 -19.00
N PRO A 171 1.97 -41.57 -20.23
CA PRO A 171 1.33 -42.79 -20.73
C PRO A 171 2.32 -43.95 -20.95
N ARG A 172 3.63 -43.67 -20.90
CA ARG A 172 4.69 -44.65 -21.12
C ARG A 172 5.49 -44.95 -19.86
N PHE A 173 5.09 -44.43 -18.69
CA PHE A 173 5.82 -44.58 -17.44
C PHE A 173 6.13 -46.06 -17.11
N ASN A 174 5.13 -46.92 -17.28
CA ASN A 174 5.24 -48.36 -17.00
C ASN A 174 5.99 -49.16 -18.08
N LEU A 175 6.35 -48.54 -19.22
CA LEU A 175 7.12 -49.17 -20.29
C LEU A 175 8.63 -49.00 -20.09
N VAL A 176 9.05 -48.07 -19.22
CA VAL A 176 10.46 -47.83 -18.92
C VAL A 176 10.93 -48.85 -17.90
N SER A 177 12.06 -49.52 -18.18
CA SER A 177 12.77 -50.29 -17.16
C SER A 177 13.34 -49.32 -16.12
N ARG A 178 12.62 -49.15 -15.02
CA ARG A 178 12.87 -48.03 -14.10
C ARG A 178 14.29 -48.00 -13.54
N GLY A 179 14.89 -46.81 -13.47
CA GLY A 179 16.27 -46.60 -13.00
C GLY A 179 17.36 -47.03 -14.00
N CYS A 180 17.02 -47.29 -15.27
CA CYS A 180 17.99 -47.72 -16.28
C CYS A 180 18.99 -46.64 -16.73
N ALA A 181 18.75 -45.36 -16.46
CA ALA A 181 19.61 -44.24 -16.84
C ALA A 181 19.65 -43.17 -15.73
N PRO A 182 20.42 -43.38 -14.64
CA PRO A 182 20.51 -42.42 -13.54
C PRO A 182 21.17 -41.09 -13.91
N TYR A 183 21.98 -41.08 -14.97
CA TYR A 183 22.74 -39.92 -15.43
C TYR A 183 22.31 -39.47 -16.83
N ILE A 184 22.47 -38.18 -17.15
CA ILE A 184 22.04 -37.62 -18.44
C ILE A 184 22.73 -38.30 -19.61
N GLU A 185 24.00 -38.67 -19.46
CA GLU A 185 24.78 -39.37 -20.47
C GLU A 185 24.23 -40.77 -20.78
N ASP A 186 23.56 -41.40 -19.81
CA ASP A 186 22.96 -42.74 -19.97
C ASP A 186 21.66 -42.70 -20.79
N LEU A 187 21.10 -41.53 -21.07
CA LEU A 187 19.95 -41.36 -21.97
C LEU A 187 20.32 -41.62 -23.43
N SER A 188 21.60 -41.50 -23.79
CA SER A 188 22.11 -41.82 -25.12
C SER A 188 21.84 -43.28 -25.48
N GLY A 189 21.17 -43.51 -26.60
CA GLY A 189 20.75 -44.85 -27.04
C GLY A 189 19.57 -45.46 -26.29
N LYS A 190 19.06 -44.83 -25.21
CA LYS A 190 17.90 -45.33 -24.42
C LYS A 190 16.67 -44.44 -24.51
N TRP A 191 16.88 -43.13 -24.49
CA TRP A 191 15.83 -42.13 -24.71
C TRP A 191 15.71 -41.80 -26.20
N ALA A 192 16.86 -41.51 -26.83
CA ALA A 192 16.98 -41.29 -28.27
C ALA A 192 18.02 -42.24 -28.86
N SER A 193 17.86 -42.62 -30.13
CA SER A 193 18.81 -43.50 -30.83
C SER A 193 20.20 -42.88 -31.02
N SER A 194 20.32 -41.56 -30.89
CA SER A 194 21.61 -40.86 -30.99
C SER A 194 22.58 -41.30 -29.89
N PRO A 195 23.83 -41.67 -30.24
CA PRO A 195 24.85 -42.05 -29.27
C PRO A 195 25.41 -40.87 -28.48
N THR A 196 25.16 -39.63 -28.89
CA THR A 196 25.67 -38.41 -28.24
C THR A 196 24.58 -37.64 -27.49
N TYR A 197 23.33 -38.10 -27.52
CA TYR A 197 22.16 -37.36 -27.02
C TYR A 197 22.35 -36.71 -25.64
N GLY A 198 22.76 -37.50 -24.64
CA GLY A 198 22.96 -37.00 -23.28
C GLY A 198 24.09 -35.97 -23.17
N ASN A 199 25.19 -36.20 -23.92
CA ASN A 199 26.31 -35.27 -24.00
C ASN A 199 25.91 -33.96 -24.69
N ASP A 200 25.08 -34.03 -25.74
CA ASP A 200 24.59 -32.86 -26.45
C ASP A 200 23.76 -31.97 -25.52
N ILE A 201 22.87 -32.54 -24.70
CA ILE A 201 22.11 -31.76 -23.72
C ILE A 201 23.06 -31.11 -22.69
N ARG A 202 24.00 -31.88 -22.12
CA ARG A 202 24.93 -31.38 -21.10
C ARG A 202 25.80 -30.23 -21.64
N TYR A 203 26.44 -30.42 -22.79
CA TYR A 203 27.46 -29.51 -23.27
C TYR A 203 26.93 -28.41 -24.20
N ASN A 204 25.82 -28.63 -24.93
CA ASN A 204 25.29 -27.63 -25.85
C ASN A 204 24.18 -26.76 -25.24
N TYR A 205 23.55 -27.22 -24.15
CA TYR A 205 22.43 -26.53 -23.50
C TYR A 205 22.74 -26.18 -22.04
N MET A 206 22.98 -27.17 -21.18
CA MET A 206 23.14 -26.93 -19.73
C MET A 206 24.35 -26.06 -19.40
N SER A 207 25.48 -26.28 -20.09
CA SER A 207 26.68 -25.44 -19.94
C SER A 207 26.40 -23.96 -20.23
N LYS A 208 25.55 -23.67 -21.23
CA LYS A 208 25.15 -22.31 -21.60
C LYS A 208 24.18 -21.73 -20.59
N LEU A 209 23.18 -22.50 -20.16
CA LEU A 209 22.24 -22.08 -19.12
C LEU A 209 22.99 -21.64 -17.85
N GLY A 210 24.05 -22.37 -17.46
CA GLY A 210 24.86 -22.07 -16.28
C GLY A 210 25.62 -20.75 -16.32
N THR A 211 25.73 -20.06 -17.47
CA THR A 211 26.39 -18.75 -17.57
C THR A 211 25.48 -17.57 -17.29
N PHE A 212 24.16 -17.78 -17.21
CA PHE A 212 23.18 -16.74 -16.96
C PHE A 212 22.98 -16.50 -15.46
N ASN A 213 22.88 -15.23 -15.06
CA ASN A 213 22.50 -14.87 -13.70
C ASN A 213 20.97 -14.92 -13.53
N GLY A 214 20.52 -15.00 -12.27
CA GLY A 214 19.10 -15.10 -11.92
C GLY A 214 18.36 -13.79 -11.78
N PHE A 215 19.00 -12.64 -12.00
CA PHE A 215 18.33 -11.35 -11.96
C PHE A 215 17.56 -11.09 -13.24
N THR A 216 16.36 -10.54 -13.09
CA THR A 216 15.50 -10.16 -14.20
C THR A 216 14.70 -8.92 -13.84
N THR A 217 14.34 -8.13 -14.84
CA THR A 217 13.42 -6.99 -14.74
C THR A 217 12.00 -7.36 -15.18
N MET A 218 11.78 -8.61 -15.59
CA MET A 218 10.51 -9.12 -16.10
C MET A 218 9.73 -9.81 -14.99
N TYR A 219 8.45 -9.48 -14.85
CA TYR A 219 7.53 -10.18 -13.97
C TYR A 219 6.13 -10.25 -14.60
N GLN A 220 5.57 -11.46 -14.70
CA GLN A 220 4.27 -11.71 -15.32
C GLN A 220 4.10 -11.07 -16.70
N GLY A 221 5.17 -11.13 -17.52
CA GLY A 221 5.20 -10.58 -18.87
C GLY A 221 5.38 -9.05 -18.97
N VAL A 222 5.52 -8.33 -17.85
CA VAL A 222 5.74 -6.88 -17.83
C VAL A 222 7.21 -6.58 -17.52
N GLU A 223 7.81 -5.65 -18.26
CA GLU A 223 9.17 -5.16 -18.02
C GLU A 223 9.17 -3.94 -17.08
N TYR A 224 9.93 -4.03 -15.98
CA TYR A 224 9.96 -3.01 -14.92
C TYR A 224 11.24 -2.16 -14.89
N ASN A 225 12.13 -2.28 -15.88
CA ASN A 225 13.45 -1.61 -15.91
C ASN A 225 13.40 -0.08 -15.70
N ALA A 226 12.28 0.57 -16.06
CA ALA A 226 12.07 1.99 -15.91
C ALA A 226 12.01 2.44 -14.43
N VAL A 227 11.67 1.52 -13.52
CA VAL A 227 11.47 1.80 -12.09
C VAL A 227 12.19 0.81 -11.18
N TYR A 228 12.93 -0.15 -11.75
CA TYR A 228 13.53 -1.28 -11.02
C TYR A 228 14.90 -1.64 -11.60
N ASP A 229 15.90 -1.66 -10.72
CA ASP A 229 17.23 -2.22 -10.94
C ASP A 229 17.48 -3.29 -9.86
N PRO A 230 17.60 -4.57 -10.23
CA PRO A 230 17.79 -5.66 -9.27
C PRO A 230 18.95 -5.42 -8.30
N ASN A 231 20.08 -4.90 -8.82
CA ASN A 231 21.27 -4.68 -8.01
C ASN A 231 21.08 -3.51 -7.04
N TYR A 232 20.51 -2.41 -7.51
CA TYR A 232 20.20 -1.27 -6.65
C TYR A 232 19.22 -1.68 -5.55
N TYR A 233 18.14 -2.38 -5.91
CA TYR A 233 17.10 -2.76 -4.96
C TYR A 233 17.62 -3.74 -3.91
N LEU A 234 18.35 -4.78 -4.31
CA LEU A 234 18.93 -5.75 -3.38
C LEU A 234 19.93 -5.10 -2.42
N ASN A 235 20.74 -4.16 -2.92
CA ASN A 235 21.77 -3.51 -2.10
C ASN A 235 21.23 -2.40 -1.20
N SER A 236 20.12 -1.76 -1.59
CA SER A 236 19.48 -0.69 -0.82
C SER A 236 18.73 -1.19 0.41
N TYR A 237 18.32 -2.47 0.43
CA TYR A 237 17.45 -3.04 1.46
C TYR A 237 18.03 -4.32 2.05
N ALA A 238 18.45 -4.26 3.32
CA ALA A 238 19.16 -5.36 3.98
C ALA A 238 18.29 -6.63 4.17
N ASP A 239 16.98 -6.45 4.38
CA ASP A 239 15.99 -7.53 4.43
C ASP A 239 15.92 -8.31 3.11
N LEU A 240 15.97 -7.60 1.98
CA LEU A 240 15.94 -8.23 0.65
C LEU A 240 17.23 -8.98 0.36
N ARG A 241 18.38 -8.44 0.75
CA ARG A 241 19.67 -9.15 0.63
C ARG A 241 19.65 -10.45 1.44
N ALA A 242 19.03 -10.48 2.62
CA ALA A 242 18.93 -11.70 3.41
C ALA A 242 17.98 -12.73 2.78
N ALA A 243 16.87 -12.29 2.18
CA ALA A 243 15.84 -13.17 1.65
C ALA A 243 16.07 -13.64 0.21
N PHE A 244 16.68 -12.82 -0.64
CA PHE A 244 16.64 -12.99 -2.11
C PHE A 244 18.01 -12.90 -2.80
N ALA A 245 19.14 -13.00 -2.07
CA ALA A 245 20.48 -12.83 -2.65
C ALA A 245 20.76 -13.67 -3.91
N ASN A 246 20.14 -14.85 -4.01
CA ASN A 246 20.33 -15.78 -5.13
C ASN A 246 19.03 -16.04 -5.92
N ASP A 247 17.96 -15.30 -5.64
CA ASP A 247 16.66 -15.46 -6.31
C ASP A 247 16.15 -14.12 -6.85
N GLY A 248 16.66 -13.75 -8.02
CA GLY A 248 16.31 -12.50 -8.67
C GLY A 248 14.87 -12.45 -9.20
N TYR A 249 14.20 -13.59 -9.41
CA TYR A 249 12.78 -13.61 -9.78
C TYR A 249 11.90 -13.31 -8.56
N ALA A 250 12.21 -13.92 -7.41
CA ALA A 250 11.54 -13.56 -6.16
C ALA A 250 11.79 -12.10 -5.77
N LEU A 251 12.96 -11.55 -6.09
CA LEU A 251 13.28 -10.14 -5.85
C LEU A 251 12.38 -9.17 -6.65
N VAL A 252 12.18 -9.41 -7.96
CA VAL A 252 11.26 -8.58 -8.75
C VAL A 252 9.81 -8.82 -8.35
N ALA A 253 9.44 -10.06 -8.02
CA ALA A 253 8.12 -10.38 -7.49
C ALA A 253 7.82 -9.61 -6.20
N HIS A 254 8.80 -9.51 -5.29
CA HIS A 254 8.70 -8.71 -4.08
C HIS A 254 8.53 -7.22 -4.41
N PHE A 255 9.33 -6.68 -5.33
CA PHE A 255 9.20 -5.27 -5.72
C PHE A 255 7.79 -4.98 -6.24
N VAL A 256 7.29 -5.80 -7.17
CA VAL A 256 5.97 -5.62 -7.76
C VAL A 256 4.88 -5.81 -6.71
N ASN A 257 4.89 -6.88 -5.91
CA ASN A 257 3.77 -7.19 -5.02
C ASN A 257 3.78 -6.39 -3.70
N CYS A 258 4.96 -6.00 -3.22
CA CYS A 258 5.13 -5.33 -1.93
C CYS A 258 5.82 -3.96 -2.09
N GLY A 259 6.99 -3.94 -2.73
CA GLY A 259 7.85 -2.75 -2.80
C GLY A 259 7.18 -1.50 -3.37
N MET A 260 6.36 -1.64 -4.41
CA MET A 260 5.61 -0.52 -5.00
C MET A 260 4.58 0.07 -4.05
N ASN A 261 3.88 -0.78 -3.27
CA ASN A 261 2.89 -0.33 -2.28
C ASN A 261 3.58 0.33 -1.08
N GLU A 262 4.74 -0.17 -0.68
CA GLU A 262 5.58 0.41 0.37
C GLU A 262 6.26 1.72 -0.06
N GLY A 263 6.30 2.02 -1.36
CA GLY A 263 7.01 3.18 -1.90
C GLY A 263 8.54 3.02 -1.92
N ARG A 264 9.05 1.78 -1.97
CA ARG A 264 10.49 1.52 -2.00
C ARG A 264 11.12 1.99 -3.31
N GLN A 265 12.23 2.70 -3.22
CA GLN A 265 13.02 3.08 -4.39
C GLN A 265 13.82 1.88 -4.89
N ALA A 266 13.55 1.41 -6.10
CA ALA A 266 14.20 0.22 -6.64
C ALA A 266 15.22 0.49 -7.75
N CYS A 267 15.39 1.75 -8.17
CA CYS A 267 16.49 2.17 -9.02
C CYS A 267 16.91 3.62 -8.71
N PRO A 268 18.14 4.02 -9.03
CA PRO A 268 18.60 5.38 -8.74
C PRO A 268 17.96 6.45 -9.63
N TRP A 269 17.40 6.09 -10.79
CA TRP A 269 16.81 7.03 -11.76
C TRP A 269 15.30 7.25 -11.62
N PHE A 270 14.65 6.67 -10.61
CA PHE A 270 13.22 6.88 -10.36
C PHE A 270 12.92 6.87 -8.87
N ASN A 271 12.25 7.91 -8.37
CA ASN A 271 11.71 7.98 -7.03
C ASN A 271 10.20 8.27 -7.09
N VAL A 272 9.38 7.38 -6.55
CA VAL A 272 7.91 7.49 -6.66
C VAL A 272 7.36 8.73 -5.96
N GLN A 273 7.95 9.14 -4.83
CA GLN A 273 7.50 10.32 -4.09
C GLN A 273 7.79 11.58 -4.90
N THR A 274 8.95 11.65 -5.52
CA THR A 274 9.29 12.72 -6.45
C THR A 274 8.33 12.73 -7.64
N TYR A 275 8.07 11.58 -8.26
CA TYR A 275 7.14 11.47 -9.37
C TYR A 275 5.73 11.93 -9.00
N LYS A 276 5.20 11.48 -7.86
CA LYS A 276 3.92 11.94 -7.29
C LYS A 276 3.91 13.47 -7.12
N ASN A 277 4.95 14.05 -6.54
CA ASN A 277 5.02 15.49 -6.26
C ASN A 277 5.22 16.34 -7.53
N ASN A 278 5.76 15.76 -8.60
CA ASN A 278 5.99 16.46 -9.86
C ASN A 278 4.70 16.72 -10.65
N TYR A 279 3.67 15.88 -10.51
CA TYR A 279 2.53 15.87 -11.43
C TYR A 279 1.18 15.97 -10.72
N LEU A 280 0.58 17.16 -10.77
CA LEU A 280 -0.73 17.46 -10.16
C LEU A 280 -1.85 16.58 -10.72
N ASP A 281 -1.85 16.32 -12.02
CA ASP A 281 -2.82 15.43 -12.68
C ASP A 281 -2.77 14.01 -12.11
N LEU A 282 -1.57 13.49 -11.83
CA LEU A 282 -1.41 12.17 -11.21
C LEU A 282 -1.78 12.18 -9.72
N ARG A 283 -1.56 13.29 -9.00
CA ARG A 283 -2.06 13.45 -7.62
C ARG A 283 -3.58 13.45 -7.56
N ASN A 284 -4.23 14.11 -8.51
CA ASN A 284 -5.69 14.09 -8.63
C ASN A 284 -6.21 12.69 -9.04
N ALA A 285 -5.49 11.96 -9.90
CA ALA A 285 -5.92 10.65 -10.40
C ALA A 285 -5.69 9.50 -9.40
N PHE A 286 -4.51 9.46 -8.76
CA PHE A 286 -4.07 8.30 -7.97
C PHE A 286 -4.03 8.58 -6.45
N GLY A 287 -4.02 9.85 -6.03
CA GLY A 287 -4.02 10.22 -4.62
C GLY A 287 -2.84 9.63 -3.84
N THR A 288 -3.12 8.66 -2.95
CA THR A 288 -2.11 7.98 -2.12
C THR A 288 -1.72 6.59 -2.64
N ASP A 289 -2.28 6.14 -3.76
CA ASP A 289 -1.94 4.84 -4.36
C ASP A 289 -0.58 4.90 -5.06
N LEU A 290 0.48 4.68 -4.29
CA LEU A 290 1.87 4.69 -4.78
C LEU A 290 2.09 3.70 -5.92
N ARG A 291 1.42 2.53 -5.90
CA ARG A 291 1.55 1.53 -6.97
C ARG A 291 1.12 2.09 -8.32
N SER A 292 0.00 2.82 -8.37
CA SER A 292 -0.48 3.43 -9.61
C SER A 292 0.53 4.41 -10.22
N TYR A 293 1.33 5.12 -9.42
CA TYR A 293 2.41 5.97 -9.94
C TYR A 293 3.54 5.17 -10.61
N TYR A 294 3.97 4.04 -10.02
CA TYR A 294 4.94 3.15 -10.65
C TYR A 294 4.40 2.58 -11.97
N ILE A 295 3.17 2.06 -11.94
CA ILE A 295 2.54 1.46 -13.11
C ILE A 295 2.33 2.50 -14.21
N HIS A 296 1.91 3.71 -13.88
CA HIS A 296 1.83 4.81 -14.83
C HIS A 296 3.19 5.11 -15.48
N PHE A 297 4.26 5.20 -14.69
CA PHE A 297 5.60 5.47 -15.24
C PHE A 297 6.08 4.38 -16.19
N VAL A 298 5.92 3.11 -15.80
CA VAL A 298 6.24 1.92 -16.62
C VAL A 298 5.42 1.93 -17.91
N ASN A 299 4.12 2.18 -17.80
CA ASN A 299 3.21 2.04 -18.93
C ASN A 299 3.23 3.22 -19.88
N CYS A 300 3.45 4.46 -19.45
CA CYS A 300 3.40 5.63 -20.33
C CYS A 300 4.24 6.83 -19.85
N GLY A 301 4.41 7.04 -18.56
CA GLY A 301 5.05 8.24 -18.02
C GLY A 301 6.46 8.49 -18.55
N ALA A 302 7.28 7.43 -18.70
CA ALA A 302 8.60 7.56 -19.30
C ALA A 302 8.52 7.99 -20.78
N ARG A 303 7.54 7.47 -21.54
CA ARG A 303 7.32 7.83 -22.97
C ARG A 303 6.75 9.22 -23.14
N GLU A 304 6.00 9.71 -22.16
CA GLU A 304 5.51 11.10 -22.09
C GLU A 304 6.63 12.11 -21.79
N GLY A 305 7.86 11.65 -21.50
CA GLY A 305 8.97 12.51 -21.13
C GLY A 305 8.88 13.03 -19.69
N ARG A 306 8.03 12.43 -18.86
CA ARG A 306 7.93 12.80 -17.45
C ARG A 306 9.18 12.34 -16.69
N SER A 307 9.69 13.19 -15.79
CA SER A 307 10.78 12.88 -14.87
C SER A 307 10.28 12.35 -13.52
N GLY A 308 10.84 11.21 -13.09
CA GLY A 308 10.74 10.67 -11.73
C GLY A 308 11.86 11.12 -10.79
N LEU A 309 12.66 12.12 -11.20
CA LEU A 309 13.74 12.71 -10.43
C LEU A 309 13.44 14.16 -10.04
N TYR A 310 14.20 14.68 -9.06
CA TYR A 310 13.93 15.95 -8.39
C TYR A 310 13.64 17.08 -9.38
N SER A 311 12.52 17.77 -9.16
CA SER A 311 12.20 19.05 -9.78
C SER A 311 12.10 20.11 -8.68
N THR A 312 12.62 21.31 -8.96
CA THR A 312 12.59 22.47 -8.06
C THR A 312 11.35 23.35 -8.25
N GLY A 313 10.36 22.90 -9.04
CA GLY A 313 9.17 23.68 -9.39
C GLY A 313 8.02 23.61 -8.38
N ASP A 314 7.26 24.70 -8.27
CA ASP A 314 5.98 24.74 -7.57
C ASP A 314 4.89 24.13 -8.47
N ASN A 315 4.71 22.80 -8.36
CA ASN A 315 3.87 22.01 -9.27
C ASN A 315 2.35 22.10 -8.97
N GLY A 316 1.88 23.23 -8.42
CA GLY A 316 0.51 23.43 -7.92
C GLY A 316 0.17 22.56 -6.71
N LYS A 317 -0.85 22.96 -5.93
CA LYS A 317 -1.33 22.21 -4.74
C LYS A 317 -2.73 21.67 -4.98
N VAL A 318 -2.99 20.43 -4.54
CA VAL A 318 -4.34 19.86 -4.63
C VAL A 318 -5.33 20.63 -3.74
N THR A 319 -6.51 20.86 -4.28
CA THR A 319 -7.65 21.50 -3.58
C THR A 319 -8.92 20.68 -3.67
N CYS A 320 -8.91 19.60 -4.45
CA CYS A 320 -10.06 18.72 -4.65
C CYS A 320 -9.84 17.40 -3.91
N PHE A 321 -10.84 16.96 -3.16
CA PHE A 321 -10.83 15.68 -2.46
C PHE A 321 -12.22 15.04 -2.55
N ASN A 322 -12.28 13.76 -2.94
CA ASN A 322 -13.54 13.03 -3.19
C ASN A 322 -14.55 13.80 -4.07
N GLY A 323 -14.06 14.47 -5.12
CA GLY A 323 -14.88 15.24 -6.07
C GLY A 323 -15.34 16.61 -5.57
N VAL A 324 -14.99 17.02 -4.36
CA VAL A 324 -15.34 18.32 -3.79
C VAL A 324 -14.13 19.26 -3.85
N ASN A 325 -14.32 20.48 -4.36
CA ASN A 325 -13.28 21.51 -4.40
C ASN A 325 -13.33 22.38 -3.13
N TYR A 326 -12.31 22.28 -2.30
CA TYR A 326 -12.18 22.97 -1.02
C TYR A 326 -11.44 24.31 -1.10
N SER A 327 -11.03 24.79 -2.29
CA SER A 327 -10.25 26.02 -2.46
C SER A 327 -10.82 27.28 -1.77
N SER A 328 -12.14 27.34 -1.53
CA SER A 328 -12.78 28.46 -0.83
C SER A 328 -12.54 28.47 0.68
N VAL A 329 -12.11 27.36 1.26
CA VAL A 329 -11.87 27.17 2.70
C VAL A 329 -10.50 26.57 3.02
N TYR A 330 -9.73 26.17 2.00
CA TYR A 330 -8.43 25.52 2.11
C TYR A 330 -7.42 26.13 1.15
N ASP A 331 -6.24 26.41 1.67
CA ASP A 331 -5.02 26.79 0.97
C ASP A 331 -3.87 26.04 1.64
N TYR A 332 -3.09 25.27 0.86
CA TYR A 332 -2.08 24.36 1.43
C TYR A 332 -0.96 25.12 2.16
N ASP A 333 -0.47 26.22 1.60
CA ASP A 333 0.64 26.97 2.17
C ASP A 333 0.19 27.72 3.43
N TYR A 334 -1.02 28.28 3.43
CA TYR A 334 -1.64 28.85 4.61
C TYR A 334 -1.83 27.78 5.70
N TYR A 335 -2.42 26.64 5.35
CA TYR A 335 -2.73 25.61 6.33
C TYR A 335 -1.46 25.04 6.97
N THR A 336 -0.44 24.72 6.18
CA THR A 336 0.81 24.16 6.71
C THR A 336 1.66 25.18 7.48
N SER A 337 1.62 26.47 7.11
CA SER A 337 2.31 27.52 7.87
C SER A 337 1.66 27.81 9.23
N HIS A 338 0.35 27.63 9.36
CA HIS A 338 -0.39 27.86 10.61
C HIS A 338 -0.57 26.60 11.45
N ASN A 339 -0.22 25.42 10.93
CA ASN A 339 -0.32 24.13 11.60
C ASN A 339 1.01 23.35 11.48
N PRO A 340 2.03 23.70 12.27
CA PRO A 340 3.35 23.09 12.19
C PRO A 340 3.35 21.58 12.45
N ASP A 341 2.39 21.09 13.23
CA ASP A 341 2.15 19.66 13.48
C ASP A 341 1.78 18.92 12.18
N VAL A 342 0.93 19.52 11.35
CA VAL A 342 0.55 18.97 10.04
C VAL A 342 1.75 18.97 9.10
N LYS A 343 2.55 20.04 9.08
CA LYS A 343 3.77 20.12 8.27
C LYS A 343 4.79 19.06 8.68
N ALA A 344 4.95 18.83 9.99
CA ALA A 344 5.84 17.81 10.52
C ALA A 344 5.36 16.38 10.18
N ALA A 345 4.05 16.15 10.19
CA ALA A 345 3.47 14.84 9.91
C ALA A 345 3.53 14.46 8.42
N PHE A 346 3.29 15.40 7.51
CA PHE A 346 3.10 15.10 6.07
C PHE A 346 4.15 15.71 5.15
N GLY A 347 5.05 16.56 5.66
CA GLY A 347 6.11 17.17 4.87
C GLY A 347 5.58 17.99 3.69
N ASN A 348 5.85 17.53 2.47
CA ASN A 348 5.39 18.17 1.22
C ASN A 348 4.25 17.42 0.52
N ASP A 349 3.60 16.45 1.20
CA ASP A 349 2.47 15.68 0.65
C ASP A 349 1.18 16.50 0.75
N ASP A 350 0.87 17.25 -0.32
CA ASP A 350 -0.32 18.09 -0.42
C ASP A 350 -1.63 17.29 -0.36
N VAL A 351 -1.66 16.08 -0.93
CA VAL A 351 -2.81 15.15 -0.86
C VAL A 351 -3.09 14.71 0.57
N ALA A 352 -2.05 14.26 1.30
CA ALA A 352 -2.21 13.85 2.69
C ALA A 352 -2.63 15.04 3.58
N THR A 353 -2.09 16.23 3.29
CA THR A 353 -2.41 17.47 4.00
C THR A 353 -3.87 17.87 3.78
N LEU A 354 -4.38 17.83 2.53
CA LEU A 354 -5.79 18.12 2.24
C LEU A 354 -6.72 17.09 2.89
N ARG A 355 -6.39 15.80 2.83
CA ARG A 355 -7.15 14.75 3.51
C ARG A 355 -7.24 15.02 5.02
N HIS A 356 -6.12 15.37 5.66
CA HIS A 356 -6.11 15.72 7.08
C HIS A 356 -7.05 16.91 7.37
N PHE A 357 -7.01 17.95 6.54
CA PHE A 357 -7.92 19.08 6.72
C PHE A 357 -9.39 18.65 6.65
N VAL A 358 -9.76 17.83 5.67
CA VAL A 358 -11.14 17.37 5.49
C VAL A 358 -11.59 16.42 6.60
N ASP A 359 -10.76 15.45 6.98
CA ASP A 359 -11.13 14.39 7.94
C ASP A 359 -11.06 14.88 9.40
N CYS A 360 -10.06 15.71 9.71
CA CYS A 360 -9.76 16.17 11.08
C CYS A 360 -9.89 17.68 11.21
N GLY A 361 -9.19 18.45 10.37
CA GLY A 361 -9.04 19.90 10.52
C GLY A 361 -10.35 20.68 10.56
N MET A 362 -11.35 20.29 9.76
CA MET A 362 -12.69 20.90 9.77
C MET A 362 -13.44 20.64 11.08
N ASN A 363 -13.34 19.43 11.64
CA ASN A 363 -13.96 19.08 12.93
C ASN A 363 -13.26 19.81 14.09
N GLU A 364 -11.95 19.99 13.99
CA GLU A 364 -11.14 20.73 14.97
C GLU A 364 -11.31 22.26 14.88
N GLY A 365 -11.94 22.77 13.81
CA GLY A 365 -12.11 24.20 13.59
C GLY A 365 -10.82 24.92 13.16
N ARG A 366 -9.87 24.21 12.54
CA ARG A 366 -8.61 24.80 12.06
C ARG A 366 -8.86 25.73 10.89
N GLN A 367 -8.24 26.90 10.91
CA GLN A 367 -8.26 27.81 9.78
C GLN A 367 -7.25 27.36 8.72
N ALA A 368 -7.73 27.08 7.52
CA ALA A 368 -6.91 26.63 6.40
C ALA A 368 -6.86 27.62 5.22
N ASN A 369 -7.55 28.75 5.32
CA ASN A 369 -7.53 29.80 4.29
C ASN A 369 -7.65 31.16 4.96
N SER A 370 -6.87 32.15 4.50
CA SER A 370 -6.88 33.50 5.07
C SER A 370 -8.22 34.23 4.91
N ASN A 371 -9.00 33.88 3.89
CA ASN A 371 -10.26 34.52 3.54
C ASN A 371 -11.50 33.80 4.13
N PHE A 372 -11.31 32.73 4.88
CA PHE A 372 -12.39 32.01 5.54
C PHE A 372 -12.05 31.71 6.99
N ASN A 373 -12.84 32.27 7.92
CA ASN A 373 -12.74 31.97 9.34
C ASN A 373 -14.02 31.29 9.82
N ILE A 374 -13.90 30.05 10.27
CA ILE A 374 -15.03 29.22 10.71
C ILE A 374 -15.82 29.85 11.86
N TRP A 375 -15.15 30.47 12.83
CA TRP A 375 -15.79 31.07 14.00
C TRP A 375 -16.54 32.34 13.63
N GLY A 376 -15.96 33.18 12.77
CA GLY A 376 -16.65 34.33 12.21
C GLY A 376 -17.89 33.93 11.41
N TYR A 377 -17.77 32.91 10.56
CA TYR A 377 -18.89 32.38 9.80
C TYR A 377 -20.01 31.83 10.70
N LYS A 378 -19.67 31.03 11.72
CA LYS A 378 -20.63 30.53 12.71
C LYS A 378 -21.32 31.66 13.48
N ASN A 379 -20.57 32.67 13.91
CA ASN A 379 -21.09 33.79 14.70
C ASN A 379 -22.02 34.71 13.90
N ARG A 380 -21.90 34.78 12.57
CA ARG A 380 -22.73 35.65 11.73
C ARG A 380 -24.12 35.11 11.41
N TYR A 381 -24.27 33.79 11.33
CA TYR A 381 -25.46 33.18 10.72
C TYR A 381 -26.25 32.31 11.70
N LEU A 382 -27.34 32.89 12.24
CA LEU A 382 -28.25 32.21 13.17
C LEU A 382 -28.90 30.96 12.54
N ASP A 383 -29.28 31.03 11.26
CA ASP A 383 -29.84 29.90 10.52
C ASP A 383 -28.89 28.69 10.52
N LEU A 384 -27.58 28.94 10.36
CA LEU A 384 -26.58 27.88 10.41
C LEU A 384 -26.33 27.38 11.83
N ARG A 385 -26.37 28.27 12.85
CA ARG A 385 -26.32 27.84 14.26
C ARG A 385 -27.49 26.95 14.65
N ARG A 386 -28.71 27.29 14.23
CA ARG A 386 -29.90 26.44 14.40
C ARG A 386 -29.77 25.11 13.64
N ALA A 387 -29.24 25.12 12.42
CA ALA A 387 -29.13 23.92 11.58
C ALA A 387 -28.00 22.97 11.99
N PHE A 388 -26.83 23.50 12.39
CA PHE A 388 -25.60 22.72 12.56
C PHE A 388 -25.08 22.67 13.99
N GLY A 389 -25.49 23.61 14.86
CA GLY A 389 -25.01 23.71 16.22
C GLY A 389 -23.48 23.73 16.32
N ASN A 390 -22.90 22.70 16.94
CA ASN A 390 -21.46 22.57 17.14
C ASN A 390 -20.75 21.71 16.08
N ASN A 391 -21.45 21.27 15.02
CA ASN A 391 -20.84 20.51 13.93
C ASN A 391 -20.09 21.44 12.97
N LEU A 392 -18.85 21.79 13.32
CA LEU A 392 -18.02 22.73 12.55
C LEU A 392 -17.85 22.30 11.08
N SER A 393 -17.69 21.01 10.81
CA SER A 393 -17.58 20.48 9.44
C SER A 393 -18.76 20.81 8.55
N GLN A 394 -19.98 20.90 9.09
CA GLN A 394 -21.17 21.30 8.31
C GLN A 394 -21.08 22.75 7.83
N TYR A 395 -20.49 23.66 8.62
CA TYR A 395 -20.29 25.05 8.20
C TYR A 395 -19.26 25.16 7.06
N TYR A 396 -18.14 24.43 7.14
CA TYR A 396 -17.17 24.37 6.04
C TYR A 396 -17.84 23.85 4.76
N ARG A 397 -18.56 22.73 4.85
CA ARG A 397 -19.29 22.15 3.71
C ARG A 397 -20.35 23.09 3.16
N HIS A 398 -21.08 23.79 4.02
CA HIS A 398 -22.07 24.77 3.60
C HIS A 398 -21.41 25.93 2.84
N TYR A 399 -20.30 26.47 3.33
CA TYR A 399 -19.62 27.57 2.63
C TYR A 399 -19.08 27.16 1.26
N VAL A 400 -18.49 25.95 1.17
CA VAL A 400 -17.99 25.36 -0.09
C VAL A 400 -19.12 25.15 -1.10
N SER A 401 -20.27 24.65 -0.67
CA SER A 401 -21.38 24.29 -1.57
C SER A 401 -22.31 25.46 -1.91
N CYS A 402 -22.58 26.36 -0.97
CA CYS A 402 -23.60 27.40 -1.11
C CYS A 402 -23.12 28.77 -0.61
N GLY A 403 -22.56 28.83 0.60
CA GLY A 403 -22.34 30.11 1.30
C GLY A 403 -21.48 31.12 0.56
N ARG A 404 -20.44 30.66 -0.17
CA ARG A 404 -19.63 31.55 -1.01
C ARG A 404 -20.43 32.11 -2.19
N ALA A 405 -21.25 31.28 -2.84
CA ALA A 405 -22.09 31.70 -3.95
C ALA A 405 -23.23 32.64 -3.51
N GLU A 406 -23.72 32.46 -2.29
CA GLU A 406 -24.67 33.36 -1.63
C GLU A 406 -24.05 34.71 -1.23
N GLY A 407 -22.73 34.86 -1.30
CA GLY A 407 -22.04 36.08 -0.89
C GLY A 407 -21.98 36.27 0.63
N ARG A 408 -22.12 35.20 1.41
CA ARG A 408 -22.02 35.27 2.88
C ARG A 408 -20.61 35.65 3.32
N ASP A 409 -20.50 36.69 4.14
CA ASP A 409 -19.26 37.10 4.83
C ASP A 409 -18.77 36.01 5.80
N ALA A 410 -17.53 35.58 5.63
CA ALA A 410 -16.83 34.61 6.48
C ALA A 410 -15.59 35.20 7.19
N SER A 411 -15.50 36.54 7.27
CA SER A 411 -14.48 37.24 8.03
C SER A 411 -14.59 36.96 9.53
N TYR A 412 -13.45 36.98 10.22
CA TYR A 412 -13.40 36.80 11.66
C TYR A 412 -14.24 37.85 12.39
N THR A 413 -15.02 37.41 13.37
CA THR A 413 -15.69 38.27 14.34
C THR A 413 -15.90 37.51 15.65
N ASP A 414 -15.71 38.20 16.77
CA ASP A 414 -16.02 37.71 18.11
C ASP A 414 -17.47 37.97 18.52
N ARG A 415 -18.16 38.87 17.83
CA ARG A 415 -19.57 39.20 18.05
C ARG A 415 -20.49 38.16 17.43
N VAL A 416 -21.44 37.65 18.20
CA VAL A 416 -22.53 36.81 17.68
C VAL A 416 -23.64 37.72 17.15
N PHE A 417 -23.94 37.60 15.86
CA PHE A 417 -25.00 38.35 15.20
C PHE A 417 -26.31 37.60 15.33
N ASN A 418 -27.36 38.33 15.73
CA ASN A 418 -28.71 37.81 15.90
C ASN A 418 -28.70 36.51 16.73
N GLY A 419 -28.17 36.57 17.97
CA GLY A 419 -28.10 35.40 18.84
C GLY A 419 -29.48 34.78 19.09
N GLU A 420 -29.54 33.49 19.38
CA GLU A 420 -30.80 32.79 19.65
C GLU A 420 -31.66 33.53 20.69
N HIS A 421 -32.92 33.79 20.35
CA HIS A 421 -33.86 34.59 21.16
C HIS A 421 -35.30 34.10 21.04
N GLU A 422 -35.54 32.98 20.36
CA GLU A 422 -36.88 32.47 20.12
C GLU A 422 -37.07 31.12 20.82
N PHE A 423 -38.19 30.98 21.53
CA PHE A 423 -38.55 29.74 22.19
C PHE A 423 -40.04 29.46 22.03
N PHE A 424 -40.40 28.31 21.44
CA PHE A 424 -41.80 27.94 21.11
C PHE A 424 -42.58 29.05 20.36
N GLY A 425 -41.93 29.75 19.43
CA GLY A 425 -42.55 30.83 18.64
C GLY A 425 -42.71 32.15 19.39
N ILE A 426 -42.18 32.26 20.61
CA ILE A 426 -42.14 33.51 21.37
C ILE A 426 -40.79 34.17 21.15
N ASP A 427 -40.81 35.42 20.70
CA ASP A 427 -39.64 36.27 20.50
C ASP A 427 -39.29 37.03 21.79
N PHE A 428 -38.11 36.75 22.35
CA PHE A 428 -37.61 37.39 23.57
C PHE A 428 -36.71 38.60 23.30
N SER A 429 -36.54 39.04 22.04
CA SER A 429 -35.64 40.14 21.66
C SER A 429 -35.92 41.47 22.38
N LEU A 430 -37.15 41.69 22.86
CA LEU A 430 -37.52 42.86 23.65
C LEU A 430 -36.88 42.89 25.06
N VAL A 431 -36.51 41.72 25.59
CA VAL A 431 -35.97 41.59 26.96
C VAL A 431 -34.60 40.91 27.00
N TYR A 432 -34.14 40.32 25.90
CA TYR A 432 -32.91 39.56 25.79
C TYR A 432 -32.11 39.95 24.54
N ASP A 433 -30.84 40.30 24.74
CA ASP A 433 -29.81 40.36 23.70
C ASP A 433 -28.61 39.53 24.16
N PHE A 434 -28.18 38.58 23.34
CA PHE A 434 -27.09 37.66 23.69
C PHE A 434 -25.81 38.40 24.13
N ASN A 435 -25.35 39.38 23.34
CA ASN A 435 -24.08 40.05 23.60
C ASN A 435 -24.18 40.91 24.87
N TYR A 436 -25.30 41.63 25.05
CA TYR A 436 -25.58 42.41 26.25
C TYR A 436 -25.62 41.54 27.50
N TYR A 437 -26.31 40.40 27.43
CA TYR A 437 -26.44 39.50 28.57
C TYR A 437 -25.08 38.96 29.01
N GLN A 438 -24.21 38.58 28.08
CA GLN A 438 -22.85 38.14 28.41
C GLN A 438 -21.96 39.28 28.91
N GLU A 439 -22.08 40.48 28.35
CA GLU A 439 -21.32 41.64 28.81
C GLU A 439 -21.67 42.00 30.27
N LYS A 440 -22.95 41.95 30.64
CA LYS A 440 -23.41 42.22 32.01
C LYS A 440 -23.19 41.07 32.98
N ASN A 441 -22.99 39.85 32.48
CA ASN A 441 -22.86 38.66 33.29
C ASN A 441 -21.60 37.86 32.89
N PRO A 442 -20.41 38.26 33.37
CA PRO A 442 -19.15 37.61 33.02
C PRO A 442 -19.09 36.12 33.39
N ASP A 443 -19.85 35.68 34.39
CA ASP A 443 -20.03 34.28 34.77
C ASP A 443 -20.65 33.46 33.63
N ILE A 444 -21.62 34.04 32.91
CA ILE A 444 -22.29 33.41 31.77
C ILE A 444 -21.34 33.32 30.58
N ARG A 445 -20.57 34.37 30.32
CA ARG A 445 -19.52 34.33 29.29
C ARG A 445 -18.48 33.26 29.61
N ALA A 446 -18.08 33.12 30.87
CA ALA A 446 -17.14 32.08 31.28
C ALA A 446 -17.73 30.67 31.16
N ALA A 447 -19.02 30.49 31.44
CA ALA A 447 -19.68 29.20 31.40
C ALA A 447 -19.98 28.71 29.97
N PHE A 448 -20.44 29.59 29.09
CA PHE A 448 -20.98 29.20 27.78
C PHE A 448 -20.21 29.79 26.58
N ASN A 449 -19.30 30.74 26.80
CA ASN A 449 -18.55 31.43 25.75
C ASN A 449 -19.47 31.87 24.60
N ASN A 450 -19.21 31.54 23.33
CA ASN A 450 -20.05 31.97 22.21
C ASN A 450 -21.23 31.02 21.90
N ASP A 451 -21.67 30.18 22.84
CA ASP A 451 -22.85 29.33 22.68
C ASP A 451 -24.12 30.13 23.01
N ASP A 452 -24.76 30.68 21.96
CA ASP A 452 -25.97 31.50 22.09
C ASP A 452 -27.18 30.70 22.54
N VAL A 453 -27.32 29.45 22.09
CA VAL A 453 -28.39 28.55 22.51
C VAL A 453 -28.29 28.24 24.00
N ALA A 454 -27.11 27.85 24.50
CA ALA A 454 -26.89 27.57 25.92
C ALA A 454 -27.08 28.82 26.79
N THR A 455 -26.59 29.98 26.31
CA THR A 455 -26.75 31.26 26.99
C THR A 455 -28.21 31.69 27.08
N PHE A 456 -28.99 31.50 26.01
CA PHE A 456 -30.41 31.79 26.00
C PHE A 456 -31.18 30.81 26.89
N CYS A 457 -30.86 29.51 26.87
CA CYS A 457 -31.43 28.52 27.78
C CYS A 457 -31.17 28.89 29.26
N HIS A 458 -29.96 29.37 29.58
CA HIS A 458 -29.66 29.87 30.92
C HIS A 458 -30.54 31.07 31.28
N PHE A 459 -30.72 32.04 30.38
CA PHE A 459 -31.61 33.17 30.63
C PHE A 459 -33.04 32.71 30.94
N LEU A 460 -33.57 31.78 30.14
CA LEU A 460 -34.92 31.23 30.32
C LEU A 460 -35.09 30.47 31.64
N LEU A 461 -34.10 29.66 32.02
CA LEU A 461 -34.18 28.77 33.18
C LEU A 461 -33.69 29.40 34.48
N CYS A 462 -32.81 30.39 34.43
CA CYS A 462 -32.16 30.93 35.62
C CYS A 462 -32.22 32.46 35.61
N GLY A 463 -31.79 33.09 34.51
CA GLY A 463 -31.65 34.54 34.41
C GLY A 463 -32.91 35.32 34.74
N MET A 464 -34.07 34.92 34.22
CA MET A 464 -35.36 35.56 34.52
C MET A 464 -35.74 35.42 36.01
N ARG A 465 -35.50 34.25 36.62
CA ARG A 465 -35.78 33.98 38.05
C ARG A 465 -34.86 34.75 38.97
N GLU A 466 -33.62 34.98 38.53
CA GLU A 466 -32.62 35.77 39.26
C GLU A 466 -32.80 37.28 39.05
N GLY A 467 -33.70 37.70 38.15
CA GLY A 467 -33.92 39.11 37.83
C GLY A 467 -32.77 39.75 37.03
N ARG A 468 -31.99 38.96 36.29
CA ARG A 468 -30.86 39.48 35.53
C ARG A 468 -31.30 40.33 34.34
N GLN A 469 -30.70 41.50 34.19
CA GLN A 469 -30.90 42.34 33.03
C GLN A 469 -30.19 41.76 31.81
N ALA A 470 -30.97 41.34 30.79
CA ALA A 470 -30.45 40.70 29.59
C ALA A 470 -30.55 41.54 28.32
N SER A 471 -31.14 42.74 28.38
CA SER A 471 -31.10 43.72 27.30
C SER A 471 -31.00 45.13 27.85
N ALA A 472 -30.55 46.07 27.00
CA ALA A 472 -30.54 47.49 27.35
C ALA A 472 -31.96 48.08 27.47
N GLY A 473 -32.95 47.48 26.79
CA GLY A 473 -34.32 47.99 26.68
C GLY A 473 -35.30 47.51 27.75
N PHE A 474 -34.87 46.66 28.67
CA PHE A 474 -35.72 46.14 29.75
C PHE A 474 -34.93 45.93 31.05
N ASN A 475 -35.34 46.58 32.13
CA ASN A 475 -34.89 46.33 33.49
C ASN A 475 -36.09 45.90 34.34
N ILE A 476 -36.06 44.66 34.85
CA ILE A 476 -37.16 44.06 35.61
C ILE A 476 -37.53 44.86 36.86
N HIS A 477 -36.54 45.40 37.59
CA HIS A 477 -36.78 46.13 38.82
C HIS A 477 -37.41 47.49 38.53
N THR A 478 -36.95 48.20 37.49
CA THR A 478 -37.60 49.43 37.02
C THR A 478 -39.03 49.16 36.60
N TYR A 479 -39.25 48.12 35.79
CA TYR A 479 -40.58 47.76 35.29
C TYR A 479 -41.56 47.40 36.42
N ALA A 480 -41.14 46.56 37.37
CA ALA A 480 -41.97 46.21 38.52
C ALA A 480 -42.30 47.42 39.41
N ASN A 481 -41.35 48.35 39.60
CA ASN A 481 -41.55 49.55 40.41
C ASN A 481 -42.49 50.57 39.76
N ASN A 482 -42.46 50.70 38.42
CA ASN A 482 -43.28 51.65 37.68
C ASN A 482 -44.77 51.27 37.63
N TYR A 483 -45.11 49.99 37.81
CA TYR A 483 -46.45 49.46 37.57
C TYR A 483 -46.99 48.64 38.76
N PRO A 484 -47.63 49.31 39.73
CA PRO A 484 -48.21 48.65 40.92
C PRO A 484 -49.26 47.57 40.61
N ASP A 485 -49.93 47.66 39.46
CA ASP A 485 -50.87 46.64 38.98
C ASP A 485 -50.17 45.30 38.69
N LEU A 486 -48.95 45.34 38.14
CA LEU A 486 -48.15 44.13 37.92
C LEU A 486 -47.65 43.55 39.24
N PHE A 487 -47.30 44.40 40.22
CA PHE A 487 -46.95 43.94 41.56
C PHE A 487 -48.09 43.18 42.22
N ALA A 488 -49.32 43.68 42.10
CA ALA A 488 -50.51 42.98 42.60
C ALA A 488 -50.77 41.66 41.88
N ALA A 489 -50.45 41.56 40.58
CA ALA A 489 -50.69 40.37 39.77
C ALA A 489 -49.61 39.28 39.94
N PHE A 490 -48.34 39.65 39.98
CA PHE A 490 -47.21 38.71 39.86
C PHE A 490 -46.40 38.59 41.16
N PHE A 491 -46.45 39.59 42.04
CA PHE A 491 -45.69 39.62 43.29
C PHE A 491 -44.20 39.27 43.08
N LEU A 492 -43.73 38.11 43.56
CA LEU A 492 -42.34 37.64 43.46
C LEU A 492 -42.02 36.82 42.20
N ASP A 493 -43.01 36.57 41.32
CA ASP A 493 -42.79 35.82 40.08
C ASP A 493 -42.13 36.70 39.01
N LEU A 494 -40.81 36.91 39.15
CA LEU A 494 -40.03 37.73 38.22
C LEU A 494 -40.21 37.29 36.74
N PRO A 495 -40.17 36.00 36.38
CA PRO A 495 -40.47 35.55 35.02
C PRO A 495 -41.78 36.08 34.43
N ALA A 496 -42.85 36.20 35.22
CA ALA A 496 -44.14 36.69 34.74
C ALA A 496 -44.08 38.14 34.22
N TYR A 497 -43.25 39.00 34.82
CA TYR A 497 -43.07 40.38 34.34
C TYR A 497 -42.35 40.44 32.99
N TYR A 498 -41.32 39.61 32.76
CA TYR A 498 -40.66 39.51 31.45
C TYR A 498 -41.66 39.11 30.38
N LEU A 499 -42.45 38.05 30.63
CA LEU A 499 -43.48 37.57 29.71
C LEU A 499 -44.59 38.59 29.51
N HIS A 500 -45.00 39.32 30.55
CA HIS A 500 -45.97 40.39 30.43
C HIS A 500 -45.48 41.49 29.49
N TYR A 501 -44.22 41.93 29.63
CA TYR A 501 -43.66 42.97 28.77
C TYR A 501 -43.60 42.54 27.31
N ILE A 502 -43.16 41.30 27.04
CA ILE A 502 -43.14 40.71 25.68
C ILE A 502 -44.54 40.67 25.08
N ASN A 503 -45.53 40.17 25.83
CA ASN A 503 -46.86 39.88 25.30
C ASN A 503 -47.72 41.15 25.14
N CYS A 504 -47.67 42.06 26.11
CA CYS A 504 -48.60 43.19 26.21
C CYS A 504 -47.90 44.51 26.56
N GLY A 505 -47.02 44.50 27.55
CA GLY A 505 -46.48 45.72 28.16
C GLY A 505 -45.77 46.66 27.20
N PHE A 506 -44.99 46.14 26.25
CA PHE A 506 -44.35 46.96 25.23
C PHE A 506 -45.37 47.65 24.31
N ARG A 507 -46.43 46.94 23.90
CA ARG A 507 -47.49 47.48 23.04
C ARG A 507 -48.38 48.49 23.77
N GLU A 508 -48.51 48.34 25.08
CA GLU A 508 -49.20 49.30 25.95
C GLU A 508 -48.39 50.60 26.16
N GLY A 509 -47.15 50.67 25.69
CA GLY A 509 -46.27 51.83 25.87
C GLY A 509 -45.68 51.94 27.28
N ARG A 510 -45.64 50.83 28.03
CA ARG A 510 -45.08 50.83 29.38
C ARG A 510 -43.55 51.00 29.35
N ILE A 511 -43.04 51.98 30.10
CA ILE A 511 -41.60 52.27 30.29
C ILE A 511 -40.94 51.21 31.20
N ALA A 512 -39.91 50.54 30.70
CA ALA A 512 -39.20 49.46 31.38
C ALA A 512 -37.71 49.75 31.68
N VAL A 513 -37.23 50.99 31.48
CA VAL A 513 -35.83 51.40 31.72
C VAL A 513 -35.74 52.73 32.43
#